data_AF-A0AAU9W359-F1
#
_entry.id   AF-A0AAU9W359-F1
#
_cell.length_a   1.000
_cell.length_b   1.000
_cell.length_c   1.000
_cell.angle_alpha   90.00
_cell.angle_beta   90.00
_cell.angle_gamma   90.00
#
_symmetry.space_group_name_H-M   'P 1'
#
loop_
_entity.id
_entity.type
_entity.pdbx_description
1 polymer ?
#
loop_
_entity_poly.entity_id
_entity_poly.type
_entity_poly.pdbx_seq_one_letter_code
_entity_poly.pdbx_strand_id
1 'polypeptide(L)'
;SKELNVFLDDGNSPVLAAKYDVHQGKKTINLLNHVEPSDTAEKVLVFFKLRPEAITPDNVHENVFVSSMLSSPVNTLYHSVQKLFAPLLLKDEKWSRNFDPKLQSLLSELEAGLGSVVRKQDSSSSRAANVGDEENLGGILTPQDEFQYWSDAAVSGYDLSERERASFFQETFQKGKPPS
;
A
#
# COMPACT_ATOMS: atom_id res chain seq x y z
N SER A 1 -27.73 2.34 12.05
CA SER A 1 -26.82 3.46 11.79
C SER A 1 -27.32 4.18 10.55
N LYS A 2 -27.35 5.51 10.58
CA LYS A 2 -27.87 6.32 9.48
C LYS A 2 -27.03 6.13 8.21
N GLU A 3 -25.72 6.01 8.40
CA GLU A 3 -24.69 5.91 7.36
C GLU A 3 -24.81 4.58 6.60
N LEU A 4 -25.09 3.49 7.33
CA LEU A 4 -25.41 2.21 6.70
C LEU A 4 -26.66 2.31 5.82
N ASN A 5 -27.74 2.91 6.31
CA ASN A 5 -28.98 3.03 5.52
C ASN A 5 -28.75 3.90 4.28
N VAL A 6 -28.01 5.01 4.40
CA VAL A 6 -27.63 5.84 3.25
C VAL A 6 -26.84 5.03 2.23
N PHE A 7 -25.87 4.22 2.68
CA PHE A 7 -25.14 3.33 1.77
C PHE A 7 -26.05 2.27 1.14
N LEU A 8 -27.00 1.69 1.86
CA LEU A 8 -27.88 0.67 1.28
C LEU A 8 -28.90 1.28 0.31
N ASP A 9 -29.54 2.38 0.68
CA ASP A 9 -30.72 2.90 -0.01
C ASP A 9 -30.38 3.90 -1.13
N ASP A 10 -29.31 4.69 -0.99
CA ASP A 10 -28.95 5.74 -1.95
C ASP A 10 -27.89 5.25 -2.95
N GLY A 11 -28.25 5.16 -4.23
CA GLY A 11 -27.33 4.86 -5.31
C GLY A 11 -26.19 5.88 -5.46
N ASN A 12 -26.38 7.11 -4.99
CA ASN A 12 -25.38 8.17 -5.00
C ASN A 12 -24.43 8.15 -3.79
N SER A 13 -24.61 7.20 -2.86
CA SER A 13 -23.68 6.95 -1.77
C SER A 13 -22.85 5.69 -2.07
N PRO A 14 -21.77 5.79 -2.85
CA PRO A 14 -21.04 4.63 -3.34
C PRO A 14 -20.12 4.00 -2.28
N VAL A 15 -19.84 4.67 -1.15
CA VAL A 15 -18.83 4.25 -0.18
C VAL A 15 -19.40 4.19 1.23
N LEU A 16 -18.95 3.19 2.00
CA LEU A 16 -19.15 3.07 3.44
C LEU A 16 -17.82 2.62 4.06
N ALA A 17 -17.24 3.46 4.91
CA ALA A 17 -16.07 3.11 5.70
C ALA A 17 -16.51 2.69 7.11
N ALA A 18 -15.98 1.55 7.57
CA ALA A 18 -16.12 1.05 8.92
C ALA A 18 -14.76 1.13 9.62
N LYS A 19 -14.65 2.08 10.55
CA LYS A 19 -13.47 2.27 11.39
C LYS A 19 -13.64 1.52 12.70
N TYR A 20 -12.64 0.72 13.06
CA TYR A 20 -12.58 0.08 14.36
C TYR A 20 -11.83 0.97 15.34
N ASP A 21 -12.54 1.50 16.35
CA ASP A 21 -11.99 2.36 17.39
C ASP A 21 -12.07 1.66 18.76
N VAL A 22 -11.06 1.90 19.60
CA VAL A 22 -10.99 1.43 20.98
C VAL A 22 -10.87 2.65 21.89
N HIS A 23 -12.00 3.32 22.13
CA HIS A 23 -12.08 4.41 23.09
C HIS A 23 -12.34 3.87 24.50
N GLN A 24 -11.45 4.19 25.45
CA GLN A 24 -11.58 3.85 26.88
C GLN A 24 -11.88 2.35 27.16
N GLY A 25 -11.27 1.45 26.38
CA GLY A 25 -11.44 -0.01 26.54
C GLY A 25 -12.73 -0.58 25.96
N LYS A 26 -13.63 0.26 25.41
CA LYS A 26 -14.82 -0.17 24.68
C LYS A 26 -14.50 -0.26 23.19
N LYS A 27 -14.74 -1.42 22.61
CA LYS A 27 -14.59 -1.67 21.17
C LYS A 27 -15.83 -1.17 20.44
N THR A 28 -15.68 -0.19 19.55
CA THR A 28 -16.77 0.39 18.78
C THR A 28 -16.44 0.41 17.29
N ILE A 29 -17.46 0.21 16.45
CA ILE A 29 -17.35 0.35 15.00
C ILE A 29 -18.06 1.63 14.61
N ASN A 30 -17.30 2.58 14.06
CA ASN A 30 -17.82 3.84 13.55
C ASN A 30 -18.01 3.71 12.04
N LEU A 31 -19.19 4.06 11.55
CA LEU A 31 -19.55 4.02 10.14
C LEU A 31 -19.56 5.43 9.56
N LEU A 32 -19.01 5.59 8.36
CA LEU A 32 -18.90 6.86 7.63
C LEU A 32 -19.21 6.62 6.16
N ASN A 33 -19.88 7.55 5.47
CA ASN A 33 -20.12 7.45 4.02
C ASN A 33 -18.96 8.00 3.15
N HIS A 34 -17.81 8.23 3.78
CA HIS A 34 -16.58 8.72 3.15
C HIS A 34 -15.37 8.11 3.84
N VAL A 35 -14.24 8.05 3.11
CA VAL A 35 -12.96 7.63 3.69
C VAL A 35 -12.25 8.89 4.18
N GLU A 36 -12.01 8.97 5.48
CA GLU A 36 -11.17 10.02 6.05
C GLU A 36 -9.75 9.50 6.25
N PRO A 37 -8.72 10.28 5.90
CA PRO A 37 -7.36 10.00 6.33
C PRO A 37 -7.34 9.91 7.85
N SER A 38 -6.79 8.82 8.39
CA SER A 38 -6.47 8.70 9.80
C SER A 38 -4.95 8.65 9.90
N ASP A 39 -4.37 9.49 10.76
CA ASP A 39 -2.94 9.49 11.04
C ASP A 39 -2.54 8.32 11.95
N THR A 40 -3.53 7.60 12.48
CA THR A 40 -3.32 6.44 13.34
C THR A 40 -3.41 5.17 12.50
N ALA A 41 -2.68 4.12 12.91
CA ALA A 41 -2.68 2.81 12.27
C ALA A 41 -4.00 2.03 12.49
N GLU A 42 -5.14 2.73 12.39
CA GLU A 42 -6.48 2.20 12.49
C GLU A 42 -6.75 1.21 11.35
N LYS A 43 -7.45 0.13 11.71
CA LYS A 43 -7.93 -0.84 10.73
C LYS A 43 -9.27 -0.33 10.21
N VAL A 44 -9.31 -0.02 8.92
CA VAL A 44 -10.52 0.47 8.26
C VAL A 44 -10.96 -0.56 7.22
N LEU A 45 -12.23 -0.95 7.27
CA LEU A 45 -12.86 -1.69 6.19
C LEU A 45 -13.66 -0.72 5.35
N VAL A 46 -13.40 -0.69 4.05
CA VAL A 46 -14.12 0.14 3.09
C VAL A 46 -14.97 -0.77 2.22
N PHE A 47 -16.26 -0.48 2.20
CA PHE A 47 -17.24 -1.07 1.32
C PHE A 47 -17.51 -0.06 0.21
N PHE A 48 -17.56 -0.51 -1.04
CA PHE A 48 -17.99 0.36 -2.13
C PHE A 48 -18.86 -0.37 -3.14
N LYS A 49 -19.76 0.39 -3.77
CA LYS A 49 -20.68 -0.08 -4.80
C LYS A 49 -19.99 -0.14 -6.15
N LEU A 50 -20.23 -1.21 -6.89
CA LEU A 50 -19.80 -1.34 -8.28
C LEU A 50 -20.77 -0.68 -9.26
N ARG A 51 -22.06 -0.58 -8.88
CA ARG A 51 -23.15 0.05 -9.63
C ARG A 51 -23.91 1.05 -8.74
N PRO A 52 -24.33 2.21 -9.27
CA PRO A 52 -25.03 3.26 -8.51
C PRO A 52 -26.51 2.90 -8.29
N GLU A 53 -26.78 1.85 -7.53
CA GLU A 53 -28.12 1.34 -7.20
C GLU A 53 -28.25 1.04 -5.71
N ALA A 54 -29.50 0.86 -5.26
CA ALA A 54 -29.77 0.41 -3.90
C ALA A 54 -29.28 -1.04 -3.72
N ILE A 55 -28.74 -1.34 -2.54
CA ILE A 55 -28.26 -2.67 -2.18
C ILE A 55 -29.42 -3.47 -1.61
N THR A 56 -29.74 -4.57 -2.28
CA THR A 56 -30.75 -5.54 -1.89
C THR A 56 -30.08 -6.86 -1.46
N PRO A 57 -30.80 -7.75 -0.76
CA PRO A 57 -30.28 -9.09 -0.43
C PRO A 57 -29.81 -9.87 -1.66
N ASP A 58 -30.42 -9.62 -2.83
CA ASP A 58 -30.12 -10.32 -4.07
C ASP A 58 -28.86 -9.79 -4.76
N ASN A 59 -28.55 -8.49 -4.67
CA ASN A 59 -27.40 -7.89 -5.38
C ASN A 59 -26.18 -7.65 -4.49
N VAL A 60 -26.28 -7.79 -3.17
CA VAL A 60 -25.21 -7.42 -2.22
C VAL A 60 -23.88 -8.09 -2.53
N HIS A 61 -23.90 -9.37 -2.92
CA HIS A 61 -22.70 -10.18 -3.15
C HIS A 61 -21.99 -9.86 -4.47
N GLU A 62 -22.72 -9.26 -5.44
CA GLU A 62 -22.15 -8.87 -6.72
C GLU A 62 -21.84 -7.37 -6.78
N ASN A 63 -22.58 -6.55 -6.03
CA ASN A 63 -22.51 -5.10 -6.15
C ASN A 63 -21.65 -4.45 -5.06
N VAL A 64 -21.39 -5.15 -3.94
CA VAL A 64 -20.56 -4.61 -2.86
C VAL A 64 -19.16 -5.22 -2.94
N PHE A 65 -18.16 -4.37 -3.16
CA PHE A 65 -16.77 -4.72 -3.01
C PHE A 65 -16.27 -4.33 -1.62
N VAL A 66 -15.42 -5.17 -1.01
CA VAL A 66 -14.85 -4.93 0.32
C VAL A 66 -13.33 -4.82 0.20
N SER A 67 -12.76 -3.74 0.73
CA SER A 67 -11.32 -3.52 0.80
C SER A 67 -10.91 -3.24 2.25
N SER A 68 -9.84 -3.89 2.70
CA SER A 68 -9.24 -3.61 4.00
C SER A 68 -8.08 -2.64 3.82
N MET A 69 -8.11 -1.54 4.57
CA MET A 69 -7.02 -0.57 4.62
C MET A 69 -6.30 -0.71 5.96
N LEU A 70 -5.01 -1.05 5.87
CA LEU A 70 -4.12 -1.21 7.01
C LEU A 70 -3.10 -0.07 6.98
N SER A 71 -2.90 0.58 8.12
CA SER A 71 -1.91 1.63 8.42
C SER A 71 -1.95 2.91 7.58
N SER A 72 -1.95 2.83 6.26
CA SER A 72 -1.97 3.95 5.31
C SER A 72 -2.57 3.54 3.97
N PRO A 73 -3.29 4.45 3.26
CA PRO A 73 -3.76 4.22 1.89
C PRO A 73 -2.62 3.86 0.92
N VAL A 74 -1.46 4.50 1.08
CA VAL A 74 -0.28 4.26 0.22
C VAL A 74 0.25 2.86 0.44
N ASN A 75 0.36 2.43 1.71
CA ASN A 75 0.85 1.10 2.06
C ASN A 75 -0.09 -0.01 1.56
N THR A 76 -1.40 0.19 1.76
CA THR A 76 -2.43 -0.74 1.27
C THR A 76 -2.38 -0.86 -0.25
N LEU A 77 -2.24 0.25 -0.97
CA LEU A 77 -2.16 0.25 -2.42
C LEU A 77 -0.87 -0.42 -2.92
N TYR A 78 0.28 -0.10 -2.34
CA TYR A 78 1.57 -0.70 -2.69
C TYR A 78 1.50 -2.23 -2.59
N HIS A 79 1.05 -2.76 -1.45
CA HIS A 79 0.95 -4.20 -1.26
C HIS A 79 -0.12 -4.85 -2.14
N SER A 80 -1.26 -4.18 -2.35
CA SER A 80 -2.30 -4.68 -3.26
C SER A 80 -1.77 -4.81 -4.69
N VAL A 81 -1.03 -3.80 -5.17
CA VAL A 81 -0.40 -3.83 -6.49
C VAL A 81 0.68 -4.91 -6.55
N GLN A 82 1.66 -4.88 -5.65
CA GLN A 82 2.81 -5.78 -5.68
C GLN A 82 2.42 -7.26 -5.49
N LYS A 83 1.48 -7.56 -4.59
CA LYS A 83 1.17 -8.94 -4.19
C LYS A 83 -0.03 -9.54 -4.93
N LEU A 84 -0.98 -8.73 -5.37
CA LEU A 84 -2.21 -9.22 -6.00
C LEU A 84 -2.26 -8.83 -7.48
N PHE A 85 -2.31 -7.52 -7.78
CA PHE A 85 -2.64 -7.08 -9.14
C PHE A 85 -1.49 -7.27 -10.14
N ALA A 86 -0.24 -6.94 -9.79
CA ALA A 86 0.88 -7.11 -10.70
C ALA A 86 1.11 -8.59 -11.08
N PRO A 87 1.13 -9.57 -10.15
CA PRO A 87 1.20 -10.97 -10.52
C PRO A 87 0.03 -11.43 -11.39
N LEU A 88 -1.21 -11.02 -11.07
CA LEU A 88 -2.39 -11.43 -11.83
C LEU A 88 -2.48 -10.80 -13.22
N LEU A 89 -2.03 -9.57 -13.38
CA LEU A 89 -2.12 -8.86 -14.66
C LEU A 89 -0.91 -9.15 -15.57
N LEU A 90 0.27 -9.38 -14.99
CA LEU A 90 1.52 -9.54 -15.74
C LEU A 90 1.92 -11.00 -15.96
N LYS A 91 1.58 -11.91 -15.04
CA LYS A 91 2.06 -13.31 -15.08
C LYS A 91 0.96 -14.33 -15.44
N ASP A 92 -0.31 -14.02 -15.19
CA ASP A 92 -1.42 -14.91 -15.53
C ASP A 92 -1.73 -14.83 -17.03
N GLU A 93 -1.67 -15.95 -17.74
CA GLU A 93 -1.95 -16.03 -19.19
C GLU A 93 -3.36 -15.57 -19.57
N LYS A 94 -4.34 -15.65 -18.66
CA LYS A 94 -5.71 -15.25 -18.96
C LYS A 94 -5.84 -13.74 -19.14
N TRP A 95 -5.13 -12.97 -18.31
CA TRP A 95 -5.25 -11.51 -18.24
C TRP A 95 -4.12 -10.79 -18.95
N SER A 96 -2.89 -11.34 -18.91
CA SER A 96 -1.70 -10.77 -19.56
C SER A 96 -1.85 -10.64 -21.09
N ARG A 97 -2.62 -11.54 -21.74
CA ARG A 97 -2.84 -11.50 -23.20
C ARG A 97 -3.56 -10.25 -23.69
N ASN A 98 -4.40 -9.66 -22.85
CA ASN A 98 -5.15 -8.44 -23.16
C ASN A 98 -4.57 -7.19 -22.47
N PHE A 99 -3.50 -7.37 -21.68
CA PHE A 99 -2.90 -6.30 -20.91
C PHE A 99 -1.74 -5.72 -21.70
N ASP A 100 -1.95 -4.56 -22.33
CA ASP A 100 -1.01 -3.99 -23.28
C ASP A 100 0.33 -3.62 -22.63
N PRO A 101 1.45 -3.66 -23.38
CA PRO A 101 2.77 -3.37 -22.84
C PRO A 101 2.93 -2.00 -22.18
N LYS A 102 2.12 -1.00 -22.58
CA LYS A 102 2.16 0.33 -21.98
C LYS A 102 1.54 0.33 -20.58
N LEU A 103 0.41 -0.35 -20.38
CA LEU A 103 -0.15 -0.56 -19.05
C LEU A 103 0.78 -1.37 -18.14
N GLN A 104 1.56 -2.32 -18.70
CA GLN A 104 2.59 -3.04 -17.95
C GLN A 104 3.67 -2.10 -17.42
N SER A 105 4.22 -1.23 -18.28
CA SER A 105 5.21 -0.22 -17.86
C SER A 105 4.64 0.70 -16.78
N LEU A 106 3.42 1.22 -16.98
CA LEU A 106 2.76 2.11 -16.01
C LEU A 106 2.54 1.42 -14.67
N LEU A 107 2.18 0.13 -14.66
CA LEU A 107 1.99 -0.63 -13.44
C LEU A 107 3.32 -0.83 -12.69
N SER A 108 4.40 -1.13 -13.41
CA SER A 108 5.75 -1.25 -12.83
C SER A 108 6.27 0.08 -12.29
N GLU A 109 6.06 1.18 -13.00
CA GLU A 109 6.41 2.53 -12.55
C GLU A 109 5.61 2.94 -11.31
N LEU A 110 4.32 2.62 -11.28
CA LEU A 110 3.45 2.86 -10.12
C LEU A 110 3.93 2.06 -8.90
N GLU A 111 4.23 0.76 -9.07
CA GLU A 111 4.77 -0.09 -7.99
C GLU A 111 6.07 0.48 -7.44
N ALA A 112 7.01 0.86 -8.31
CA ALA A 112 8.29 1.45 -7.91
C ALA A 112 8.12 2.77 -7.17
N GLY A 113 7.24 3.64 -7.66
CA GLY A 113 6.92 4.93 -7.03
C GLY A 113 6.28 4.76 -5.65
N LEU A 114 5.29 3.88 -5.53
CA LEU A 114 4.67 3.56 -4.25
C LEU A 114 5.66 2.94 -3.26
N GLY A 115 6.52 2.03 -3.72
CA GLY A 115 7.57 1.43 -2.89
C GLY A 115 8.55 2.45 -2.33
N SER A 116 8.93 3.47 -3.12
CA SER A 116 9.79 4.56 -2.64
C SER A 116 9.12 5.38 -1.53
N VAL A 117 7.81 5.65 -1.63
CA VAL A 117 7.06 6.40 -0.61
C VAL A 117 6.92 5.58 0.67
N VAL A 118 6.60 4.28 0.57
CA VAL A 118 6.49 3.38 1.73
C VAL A 118 7.83 3.33 2.49
N ARG A 119 8.95 3.14 1.79
CA ARG A 119 10.29 3.15 2.41
C ARG A 119 10.63 4.48 3.11
N LYS A 120 10.25 5.61 2.50
CA LYS A 120 10.46 6.94 3.10
C LYS A 120 9.57 7.17 4.32
N GLN A 121 8.32 6.72 4.29
CA GLN A 121 7.38 6.88 5.38
C GLN A 121 7.92 6.19 6.64
N ASP A 122 8.38 4.95 6.52
CA ASP A 122 8.98 4.20 7.64
C ASP A 122 10.27 4.86 8.16
N SER A 123 11.10 5.44 7.28
CA SER A 123 12.31 6.18 7.68
C SER A 123 12.01 7.52 8.39
N SER A 124 10.83 8.10 8.17
CA SER A 124 10.45 9.43 8.69
C SER A 124 9.77 9.36 10.05
N SER A 125 8.96 8.33 10.30
CA SER A 125 8.34 8.05 11.59
C SER A 125 9.38 7.64 12.66
N SER A 126 10.53 7.12 12.27
CA SER A 126 11.65 6.85 13.17
C SER A 126 12.57 8.05 13.40
N ARG A 127 12.47 9.13 12.62
CA ARG A 127 13.36 10.30 12.76
C ARG A 127 13.10 11.12 14.03
N ALA A 128 11.95 10.90 14.68
CA ALA A 128 11.61 11.45 15.98
C ALA A 128 12.05 10.56 17.17
N ALA A 129 12.50 9.33 16.90
CA ALA A 129 12.94 8.37 17.90
C ALA A 129 14.39 7.92 17.61
N ASN A 130 15.34 8.60 18.25
CA ASN A 130 16.74 8.22 18.43
C ASN A 130 17.69 8.40 17.23
N VAL A 131 18.63 9.33 17.43
CA VAL A 131 19.83 9.59 16.61
C VAL A 131 20.86 8.44 16.78
N GLY A 132 20.44 7.19 16.57
CA GLY A 132 21.35 6.06 16.79
C GLY A 132 20.82 4.69 16.41
N ASP A 133 19.65 4.58 15.78
CA ASP A 133 19.12 3.28 15.36
C ASP A 133 19.49 3.01 13.90
N GLU A 134 20.62 2.31 13.70
CA GLU A 134 21.03 1.73 12.41
C GLU A 134 20.07 0.61 11.92
N GLU A 135 18.95 0.37 12.61
CA GLU A 135 18.07 -0.79 12.42
C GLU A 135 16.70 -0.48 11.79
N ASN A 136 16.50 0.64 11.12
CA ASN A 136 15.22 0.86 10.42
C ASN A 136 15.17 0.18 9.03
N LEU A 137 15.29 -1.15 9.03
CA LEU A 137 15.11 -2.03 7.86
C LEU A 137 13.63 -2.34 7.59
N GLY A 138 12.68 -1.72 8.31
CA GLY A 138 11.25 -2.02 8.24
C GLY A 138 10.64 -1.85 6.83
N GLY A 139 11.23 -0.99 6.00
CA GLY A 139 10.83 -0.77 4.61
C GLY A 139 11.46 -1.72 3.58
N ILE A 140 12.40 -2.59 3.97
CA ILE A 140 13.04 -3.56 3.07
C ILE A 140 12.26 -4.87 3.16
N LEU A 141 11.31 -5.05 2.23
CA LEU A 141 10.39 -6.18 2.24
C LEU A 141 10.68 -7.23 1.16
N THR A 142 11.52 -6.88 0.19
CA THR A 142 11.99 -7.77 -0.87
C THR A 142 13.48 -7.56 -1.11
N PRO A 143 14.19 -8.55 -1.70
CA PRO A 143 15.57 -8.34 -2.12
C PRO A 143 15.71 -7.12 -3.02
N GLN A 144 14.75 -6.87 -3.92
CA GLN A 144 14.74 -5.70 -4.80
C GLN A 144 14.69 -4.37 -4.03
N ASP A 145 13.97 -4.35 -2.90
CA ASP A 145 13.94 -3.18 -2.01
C ASP A 145 15.30 -2.93 -1.37
N GLU A 146 16.07 -3.98 -1.08
CA GLU A 146 17.43 -3.88 -0.54
C GLU A 146 18.39 -3.26 -1.58
N PHE A 147 18.35 -3.72 -2.84
CA PHE A 147 19.15 -3.10 -3.92
C PHE A 147 18.84 -1.60 -4.07
N GLN A 148 17.56 -1.24 -4.00
CA GLN A 148 17.13 0.16 -4.15
C GLN A 148 17.49 0.99 -2.92
N TYR A 149 17.34 0.44 -1.72
CA TYR A 149 17.75 1.09 -0.47
C TYR A 149 19.23 1.47 -0.49
N TRP A 150 20.11 0.53 -0.84
CA TRP A 150 21.55 0.82 -0.91
C TRP A 150 21.91 1.81 -2.02
N SER A 151 21.20 1.76 -3.16
CA SER A 151 21.37 2.77 -4.21
C SER A 151 20.98 4.17 -3.75
N ASP A 152 19.86 4.30 -3.02
CA ASP A 152 19.36 5.58 -2.52
C ASP A 152 20.27 6.10 -1.39
N ALA A 153 20.73 5.23 -0.49
CA ALA A 153 21.62 5.56 0.63
C ALA A 153 23.03 5.97 0.17
N ALA A 154 23.55 5.39 -0.91
CA ALA A 154 24.84 5.77 -1.49
C ALA A 154 24.85 7.24 -1.97
N VAL A 155 23.71 7.74 -2.45
CA VAL A 155 23.56 9.12 -2.96
C VAL A 155 23.14 10.09 -1.85
N SER A 156 22.27 9.65 -0.95
CA SER A 156 21.58 10.53 0.02
C SER A 156 22.00 10.37 1.48
N GLY A 157 22.93 9.46 1.79
CA GLY A 157 23.41 9.20 3.16
C GLY A 157 23.87 10.48 3.85
N TYR A 158 23.64 10.59 5.17
CA TYR A 158 23.96 11.82 5.90
C TYR A 158 25.44 11.92 6.25
N ASP A 159 26.14 10.78 6.36
CA ASP A 159 27.57 10.69 6.64
C ASP A 159 28.32 9.99 5.48
N LEU A 160 29.59 10.36 5.30
CA LEU A 160 30.50 9.78 4.32
C LEU A 160 30.68 8.28 4.54
N SER A 161 30.79 7.84 5.80
CA SER A 161 30.90 6.43 6.18
C SER A 161 29.70 5.58 5.70
N GLU A 162 28.48 6.12 5.83
CA GLU A 162 27.28 5.44 5.36
C GLU A 162 27.19 5.37 3.83
N ARG A 163 27.60 6.43 3.13
CA ARG A 163 27.63 6.44 1.66
C ARG A 163 28.65 5.44 1.11
N GLU A 164 29.82 5.34 1.74
CA GLU A 164 30.86 4.37 1.36
C GLU A 164 30.38 2.94 1.60
N ARG A 165 29.76 2.69 2.77
CA ARG A 165 29.14 1.39 3.10
C ARG A 165 28.03 1.02 2.10
N ALA A 166 27.14 1.95 1.79
CA ALA A 166 26.05 1.73 0.84
C ALA A 166 26.57 1.49 -0.59
N SER A 167 27.61 2.21 -1.01
CA SER A 167 28.27 2.01 -2.31
C SER A 167 28.92 0.63 -2.41
N PHE A 168 29.56 0.17 -1.33
CA PHE A 168 30.14 -1.17 -1.26
C PHE A 168 29.08 -2.28 -1.40
N PHE A 169 27.95 -2.15 -0.70
CA PHE A 169 26.85 -3.09 -0.85
C PHE A 169 26.27 -3.06 -2.27
N GLN A 170 26.04 -1.87 -2.84
CA GLN A 170 25.55 -1.71 -4.21
C GLN A 170 26.47 -2.40 -5.24
N GLU A 171 27.79 -2.25 -5.11
CA GLU A 171 28.76 -2.89 -6.01
C GLU A 171 28.78 -4.41 -5.85
N THR A 172 28.72 -4.90 -4.60
CA THR A 172 28.69 -6.34 -4.29
C THR A 172 27.44 -7.01 -4.87
N PHE A 173 26.30 -6.34 -4.74
CA PHE A 173 25.03 -6.78 -5.27
C PHE A 173 24.98 -6.80 -6.81
N GLN A 174 25.65 -5.86 -7.48
CA GLN A 174 25.79 -5.88 -8.94
C GLN A 174 26.66 -7.04 -9.44
N LYS A 175 27.71 -7.41 -8.69
CA LYS A 175 28.60 -8.53 -9.01
C LYS A 175 27.93 -9.91 -8.85
N GLY A 176 26.89 -10.02 -8.02
CA GLY A 176 26.13 -11.25 -7.77
C GLY A 176 25.02 -11.54 -8.79
N LYS A 177 24.75 -10.63 -9.74
CA LYS A 177 23.74 -10.84 -10.78
C LYS A 177 24.31 -11.81 -11.83
N PRO A 178 23.72 -13.00 -12.07
CA PRO A 178 24.19 -13.86 -13.14
C PRO A 178 24.08 -13.12 -14.48
N PRO A 179 25.03 -13.30 -15.41
CA PRO A 179 24.96 -12.70 -16.73
C PRO A 179 23.67 -13.13 -17.43
N SER A 180 23.08 -12.18 -18.15
CA SER A 180 21.80 -12.27 -18.87
C SER A 180 21.78 -13.39 -19.91
#